data_AF-R6SPU5-F1
#
_entry.id   AF-R6SPU5-F1
#
_cell.length_a   1.000
_cell.length_b   1.000
_cell.length_c   1.000
_cell.angle_alpha   90.00
_cell.angle_beta   90.00
_cell.angle_gamma   90.00
#
_symmetry.space_group_name_H-M   'P 1'
#
loop_
_entity.id
_entity.type
_entity.pdbx_description
1 polymer ?
#
loop_
_entity_poly.entity_id
_entity_poly.type
_entity_poly.pdbx_seq_one_letter_code
_entity_poly.pdbx_strand_id
1 'polypeptide(L)'
;MVWLLIGKEFAYALARGISVLVISCPCALGLATPVAIMVGNGVGARNGILFKTAASLEQTGKINIVVLDKTGTITNGTPVLTDLLPAPGVEAETLLHFALSLEAKSEHPLAKAIVAYGAEVSAAPAEATDFRALPGNGVSATVEGKRLVGGSLTFLSEQVQIPQSVRENAETLAMAGKTPLLFAADGELLGVVAVADTVKSDSPEAVRQLRNMGVRVIMLTGDNERTARAIGAQAGVDEVIAGVLPDGKEAAIRDLQRQGKVAMVGDGINDAPALSRADMGIAIGAGADVAIDAADVVLMKSSLADVPAAIRLSRATLRNIHENLFWAFIYNTIGIPLAAGCFVAFGLTLNPMFGAAAMSLSSFCVVTNALRLNFCRVHDTRHDHRRGGCAGNSAGQGSTCVVHVTGMMCAHCEKRVREALEALPGVESAAVSHTDGTAVLTLREPVSAKEIRNCVKAAGYRVTGVKMTNTSNNDKN
;
A
#
# COMPACT_ATOMS: atom_id res chain seq x y z
N MET A 1 27.50 -28.40 -41.24
CA MET A 1 26.71 -28.44 -42.50
C MET A 1 27.11 -27.34 -43.46
N VAL A 2 26.92 -26.05 -43.15
CA VAL A 2 27.25 -24.92 -44.06
C VAL A 2 28.70 -24.98 -44.61
N TRP A 3 29.69 -25.22 -43.74
CA TRP A 3 31.09 -25.33 -44.17
C TRP A 3 31.40 -26.52 -45.08
N LEU A 4 30.68 -27.64 -44.91
CA LEU A 4 30.81 -28.81 -45.78
C LEU A 4 30.22 -28.53 -47.17
N LEU A 5 29.09 -27.82 -47.23
CA LEU A 5 28.45 -27.40 -48.48
C LEU A 5 29.30 -26.38 -49.26
N ILE A 6 30.11 -25.58 -48.56
CA ILE A 6 31.09 -24.64 -49.14
C ILE A 6 32.39 -25.35 -49.58
N GLY A 7 32.50 -26.67 -49.39
CA GLY A 7 33.65 -27.46 -49.84
C GLY A 7 34.85 -27.46 -48.88
N LYS A 8 34.66 -27.12 -47.60
CA LYS A 8 35.71 -27.27 -46.57
C LYS A 8 35.76 -28.70 -46.04
N GLU A 9 36.96 -29.12 -45.61
CA GLU A 9 37.20 -30.44 -45.02
C GLU A 9 36.34 -30.70 -43.77
N PHE A 10 36.03 -31.98 -43.53
CA PHE A 10 35.28 -32.41 -42.35
C PHE A 10 35.93 -31.97 -41.04
N ALA A 11 37.26 -32.07 -40.95
CA ALA A 11 38.01 -31.62 -39.77
C ALA A 11 37.79 -30.13 -39.47
N TYR A 12 37.73 -29.28 -40.50
CA TYR A 12 37.47 -27.84 -40.35
C TYR A 12 36.05 -27.57 -39.86
N ALA A 13 35.06 -28.24 -40.46
CA ALA A 13 33.66 -28.10 -40.07
C ALA A 13 33.43 -28.59 -38.62
N LEU A 14 34.08 -29.68 -38.23
CA LEU A 14 34.04 -30.25 -36.88
C LEU A 14 34.68 -29.29 -35.86
N ALA A 15 35.86 -28.75 -36.15
CA ALA A 15 36.55 -27.79 -35.28
C ALA A 15 35.72 -26.52 -35.02
N ARG A 16 35.03 -26.00 -36.05
CA ARG A 16 34.11 -24.87 -35.93
C ARG A 16 32.87 -25.21 -35.10
N GLY A 17 32.31 -26.41 -35.29
CA GLY A 17 31.19 -26.91 -34.47
C GLY A 17 31.54 -26.99 -32.98
N ILE A 18 32.72 -27.56 -32.67
CA ILE A 18 33.23 -27.63 -31.28
C ILE A 18 33.44 -26.22 -30.71
N SER A 19 34.03 -25.30 -31.49
CA SER A 19 34.27 -23.92 -31.05
C SER A 19 32.97 -23.19 -30.70
N VAL A 20 31.91 -23.36 -31.50
CA VAL A 20 30.58 -22.80 -31.23
C VAL A 20 29.97 -23.42 -29.97
N LEU A 21 30.08 -24.73 -29.80
CA LEU A 21 29.56 -25.41 -28.62
C LEU A 21 30.25 -24.93 -27.34
N VAL A 22 31.57 -24.79 -27.36
CA VAL A 22 32.36 -24.29 -26.22
C VAL A 22 31.98 -22.84 -25.88
N ILE A 23 31.93 -21.94 -26.86
CA ILE A 23 31.62 -20.52 -26.60
C ILE A 23 30.15 -20.27 -26.24
N SER A 24 29.26 -21.20 -26.55
CA SER A 24 27.82 -21.06 -26.27
C SER A 24 27.47 -21.18 -24.78
N CYS A 25 28.29 -21.84 -23.98
CA CYS A 25 28.02 -22.07 -22.56
C CYS A 25 28.29 -20.81 -21.73
N PRO A 26 27.28 -20.18 -21.10
CA PRO A 26 27.48 -18.97 -20.32
C PRO A 26 27.85 -19.32 -18.88
N CYS A 27 29.14 -19.48 -18.59
CA CYS A 27 29.62 -19.82 -17.24
C CYS A 27 29.17 -18.82 -16.16
N ALA A 28 29.08 -17.53 -16.50
CA ALA A 28 28.69 -16.47 -15.57
C ALA A 28 27.18 -16.45 -15.25
N LEU A 29 26.34 -17.12 -16.05
CA LEU A 29 24.89 -17.15 -15.86
C LEU A 29 24.50 -17.74 -14.50
N GLY A 30 25.20 -18.80 -14.07
CA GLY A 30 24.97 -19.45 -12.78
C GLY A 30 25.36 -18.59 -11.57
N LEU A 31 26.19 -17.55 -11.75
CA LEU A 31 26.63 -16.65 -10.69
C LEU A 31 25.84 -15.33 -10.67
N ALA A 32 25.31 -14.91 -11.81
CA ALA A 32 24.68 -13.59 -11.99
C ALA A 32 23.59 -13.29 -10.95
N THR A 33 22.66 -14.23 -10.76
CA THR A 33 21.52 -14.06 -9.85
C THR A 33 21.91 -14.34 -8.39
N PRO A 34 22.56 -15.47 -8.04
CA PRO A 34 22.88 -15.76 -6.65
C PRO A 34 23.79 -14.72 -5.98
N VAL A 35 24.79 -14.19 -6.69
CA VAL A 35 25.70 -13.18 -6.13
C VAL A 35 24.97 -11.86 -5.89
N ALA A 36 24.12 -11.42 -6.83
CA ALA A 36 23.33 -10.20 -6.65
C ALA A 36 22.35 -10.32 -5.47
N ILE A 37 21.67 -11.46 -5.34
CA ILE A 37 20.75 -11.73 -4.22
C ILE A 37 21.51 -11.79 -2.89
N MET A 38 22.66 -12.46 -2.85
CA MET A 38 23.51 -12.54 -1.66
C MET A 38 23.94 -11.15 -1.19
N VAL A 39 24.43 -10.30 -2.11
CA VAL A 39 24.82 -8.92 -1.78
C VAL A 39 23.59 -8.10 -1.38
N GLY A 40 22.47 -8.25 -2.08
CA GLY A 40 21.21 -7.57 -1.77
C GLY A 40 20.70 -7.89 -0.36
N ASN A 41 20.67 -9.17 0.02
CA ASN A 41 20.33 -9.60 1.38
C ASN A 41 21.34 -9.08 2.42
N GLY A 42 22.64 -9.08 2.10
CA GLY A 42 23.66 -8.53 2.99
C GLY A 42 23.49 -7.02 3.24
N VAL A 43 23.16 -6.25 2.21
CA VAL A 43 22.84 -4.82 2.33
C VAL A 43 21.55 -4.61 3.10
N GLY A 44 20.51 -5.42 2.83
CA GLY A 44 19.25 -5.38 3.58
C GLY A 44 19.47 -5.62 5.07
N ALA A 45 20.14 -6.71 5.42
CA ALA A 45 20.40 -7.08 6.81
C ALA A 45 21.18 -6.00 7.57
N ARG A 46 22.18 -5.37 6.94
CA ARG A 46 22.93 -4.23 7.52
C ARG A 46 22.06 -3.00 7.79
N ASN A 47 20.97 -2.83 7.05
CA ASN A 47 20.03 -1.72 7.24
C ASN A 47 18.81 -2.09 8.10
N GLY A 48 18.71 -3.35 8.54
CA GLY A 48 17.57 -3.85 9.34
C GLY A 48 16.40 -4.38 8.51
N ILE A 49 16.63 -4.74 7.24
CA ILE A 49 15.63 -5.28 6.31
C ILE A 49 15.98 -6.73 6.00
N LEU A 50 15.21 -7.68 6.50
CA LEU A 50 15.46 -9.11 6.35
C LEU A 50 14.48 -9.71 5.34
N PHE A 51 14.99 -10.18 4.20
CA PHE A 51 14.21 -10.97 3.25
C PHE A 51 14.36 -12.46 3.61
N LYS A 52 13.25 -13.17 3.82
CA LYS A 52 13.31 -14.61 4.14
C LYS A 52 13.83 -15.45 2.99
N THR A 53 13.44 -15.10 1.77
CA THR A 53 13.79 -15.86 0.57
C THR A 53 14.30 -14.95 -0.55
N ALA A 54 15.05 -15.54 -1.47
CA ALA A 54 15.42 -14.92 -2.74
C ALA A 54 14.20 -14.39 -3.50
N ALA A 55 13.11 -15.15 -3.52
CA ALA A 55 11.86 -14.77 -4.15
C ALA A 55 11.23 -13.54 -3.49
N SER A 56 11.25 -13.46 -2.16
CA SER A 56 10.75 -12.30 -1.41
C SER A 56 11.49 -11.04 -1.81
N LEU A 57 12.84 -11.11 -1.90
CA LEU A 57 13.64 -10.01 -2.41
C LEU A 57 13.22 -9.62 -3.82
N GLU A 58 13.03 -10.54 -4.75
CA GLU A 58 12.66 -10.22 -6.13
C GLU A 58 11.22 -9.67 -6.28
N GLN A 59 10.26 -10.19 -5.52
CA GLN A 59 8.86 -9.78 -5.64
C GLN A 59 8.61 -8.40 -5.01
N THR A 60 9.35 -8.04 -3.96
CA THR A 60 9.22 -6.73 -3.30
C THR A 60 9.35 -5.56 -4.29
N GLY A 61 10.24 -5.66 -5.28
CA GLY A 61 10.50 -4.58 -6.25
C GLY A 61 9.42 -4.44 -7.33
N LYS A 62 8.52 -5.43 -7.40
CA LYS A 62 7.39 -5.50 -8.34
C LYS A 62 6.07 -5.05 -7.72
N ILE A 63 6.04 -4.71 -6.43
CA ILE A 63 4.85 -4.23 -5.72
C ILE A 63 4.30 -2.97 -6.39
N ASN A 64 2.97 -2.95 -6.56
CA ASN A 64 2.20 -1.81 -7.10
C ASN A 64 1.34 -1.14 -6.03
N ILE A 65 0.84 -1.92 -5.07
CA ILE A 65 -0.08 -1.48 -4.02
C ILE A 65 0.52 -1.88 -2.68
N VAL A 66 0.63 -0.92 -1.76
CA VAL A 66 1.01 -1.16 -0.38
C VAL A 66 -0.21 -0.90 0.50
N VAL A 67 -0.64 -1.94 1.21
CA VAL A 67 -1.69 -1.88 2.22
C VAL A 67 -1.02 -1.79 3.57
N LEU A 68 -1.36 -0.77 4.34
CA LEU A 68 -0.82 -0.50 5.65
C LEU A 68 -1.89 -0.79 6.69
N ASP A 69 -1.58 -1.63 7.68
CA ASP A 69 -2.38 -1.64 8.90
C ASP A 69 -2.24 -0.30 9.63
N LYS A 70 -3.26 0.07 10.42
CA LYS A 70 -3.23 1.30 11.20
C LYS A 70 -2.35 1.13 12.43
N THR A 71 -2.72 0.20 13.32
CA THR A 71 -2.19 0.11 14.68
C THR A 71 -0.79 -0.47 14.66
N GLY A 72 0.18 0.19 15.30
CA GLY A 72 1.58 -0.27 15.37
C GLY A 72 2.38 -0.13 14.06
N THR A 73 1.70 0.11 12.93
CA THR A 73 2.30 0.30 11.61
C THR A 73 2.38 1.77 11.24
N ILE A 74 1.23 2.43 10.98
CA ILE A 74 1.16 3.88 10.72
C ILE A 74 1.30 4.66 12.02
N THR A 75 0.72 4.14 13.09
CA THR A 75 0.70 4.72 14.43
C THR A 75 1.68 4.00 15.37
N ASN A 76 1.95 4.60 16.54
CA ASN A 76 2.87 4.01 17.52
C ASN A 76 2.35 2.69 18.12
N GLY A 77 1.04 2.42 18.05
CA GLY A 77 0.41 1.20 18.56
C GLY A 77 0.12 1.24 20.07
N THR A 78 0.62 2.27 20.76
CA THR A 78 0.34 2.56 22.16
C THR A 78 -0.45 3.87 22.23
N PRO A 79 -1.73 3.84 22.66
CA PRO A 79 -2.49 5.06 22.85
C PRO A 79 -1.84 5.92 23.94
N VAL A 80 -1.87 7.23 23.76
CA VAL A 80 -1.39 8.22 24.72
C VAL A 80 -2.49 9.24 24.99
N LEU A 81 -2.49 9.80 26.20
CA LEU A 81 -3.38 10.90 26.55
C LEU A 81 -2.91 12.16 25.83
N THR A 82 -3.80 12.75 25.03
CA THR A 82 -3.48 13.93 24.20
C THR A 82 -4.10 15.21 24.72
N ASP A 83 -5.30 15.15 25.29
CA ASP A 83 -6.05 16.33 25.71
C ASP A 83 -6.82 16.07 27.00
N LEU A 84 -6.82 17.07 27.87
CA LEU A 84 -7.61 17.13 29.10
C LEU A 84 -8.51 18.35 29.02
N LEU A 85 -9.81 18.12 28.89
CA LEU A 85 -10.82 19.17 28.79
C LEU A 85 -11.77 19.08 29.99
N PRO A 86 -11.50 19.80 31.09
CA PRO A 86 -12.39 19.82 32.24
C PRO A 86 -13.74 20.49 31.91
N ALA A 87 -14.79 20.05 32.59
CA ALA A 87 -16.10 20.69 32.53
C ALA A 87 -16.07 22.08 33.23
N PRO A 88 -17.03 22.97 32.92
CA PRO A 88 -17.10 24.28 33.57
C PRO A 88 -17.17 24.14 35.11
N GLY A 89 -16.21 24.74 35.81
CA GLY A 89 -16.13 24.67 37.28
C GLY A 89 -15.28 23.52 37.84
N VAL A 90 -14.65 22.70 36.99
CA VAL A 90 -13.76 21.60 37.40
C VAL A 90 -12.32 21.96 37.04
N GLU A 91 -11.38 21.68 37.94
CA GLU A 91 -9.95 21.85 37.67
C GLU A 91 -9.39 20.64 36.90
N ALA A 92 -8.40 20.87 36.03
CA ALA A 92 -7.79 19.81 35.23
C ALA A 92 -7.13 18.72 36.09
N GLU A 93 -6.53 19.09 37.22
CA GLU A 93 -5.94 18.15 38.19
C GLU A 93 -7.00 17.25 38.81
N THR A 94 -8.17 17.80 39.15
CA THR A 94 -9.30 17.03 39.70
C THR A 94 -9.84 16.02 38.69
N LEU A 95 -10.01 16.44 37.42
CA LEU A 95 -10.40 15.52 36.34
C LEU A 95 -9.38 14.39 36.19
N LEU A 96 -8.10 14.72 36.14
CA LEU A 96 -7.03 13.73 35.97
C LEU A 96 -6.97 12.76 37.15
N HIS A 97 -7.06 13.25 38.39
CA HIS A 97 -7.08 12.44 39.61
C HIS A 97 -8.19 11.38 39.60
N PHE A 98 -9.41 11.80 39.29
CA PHE A 98 -10.55 10.89 39.25
C PHE A 98 -10.50 9.92 38.05
N ALA A 99 -10.05 10.39 36.88
CA ALA A 99 -9.86 9.53 35.72
C ALA A 99 -8.80 8.45 35.98
N LEU A 100 -7.67 8.81 36.57
CA LEU A 100 -6.60 7.89 36.98
C LEU A 100 -7.10 6.86 37.98
N SER A 101 -7.80 7.30 39.02
CA SER A 101 -8.30 6.44 40.09
C SER A 101 -9.30 5.41 39.57
N LEU A 102 -10.16 5.82 38.62
CA LEU A 102 -11.12 4.92 37.99
C LEU A 102 -10.45 3.89 37.07
N GLU A 103 -9.47 4.33 36.29
CA GLU A 103 -8.81 3.50 35.27
C GLU A 103 -7.67 2.64 35.82
N ALA A 104 -7.19 2.88 37.04
CA ALA A 104 -6.10 2.12 37.67
C ALA A 104 -6.35 0.61 37.77
N LYS A 105 -7.63 0.17 37.84
CA LYS A 105 -8.02 -1.25 37.89
C LYS A 105 -8.41 -1.83 36.53
N SER A 106 -8.40 -1.03 35.46
CA SER A 106 -8.82 -1.42 34.13
C SER A 106 -7.65 -1.94 33.30
N GLU A 107 -7.81 -3.09 32.64
CA GLU A 107 -6.78 -3.66 31.76
C GLU A 107 -6.83 -3.11 30.33
N HIS A 108 -7.80 -2.25 30.03
CA HIS A 108 -8.04 -1.74 28.69
C HIS A 108 -6.85 -0.88 28.19
N PRO A 109 -6.43 -0.96 26.92
CA PRO A 109 -5.31 -0.16 26.40
C PRO A 109 -5.47 1.36 26.62
N LEU A 110 -6.69 1.88 26.53
CA LEU A 110 -7.00 3.29 26.79
C LEU A 110 -6.82 3.67 28.27
N ALA A 111 -7.11 2.76 29.19
CA ALA A 111 -6.91 2.95 30.63
C ALA A 111 -5.42 3.07 30.96
N LYS A 112 -4.60 2.19 30.37
CA LYS A 112 -3.14 2.20 30.51
C LYS A 112 -2.53 3.51 30.03
N ALA A 113 -3.09 4.12 28.97
CA ALA A 113 -2.65 5.43 28.48
C ALA A 113 -2.83 6.54 29.51
N ILE A 114 -3.99 6.54 30.20
CA ILE A 114 -4.29 7.53 31.23
C ILE A 114 -3.38 7.30 32.44
N VAL A 115 -3.23 6.05 32.90
CA VAL A 115 -2.35 5.68 34.03
C VAL A 115 -0.89 6.05 33.76
N ALA A 116 -0.40 5.80 32.55
CA ALA A 116 0.96 6.17 32.15
C ALA A 116 1.18 7.70 32.21
N TYR A 117 0.23 8.49 31.71
CA TYR A 117 0.29 9.94 31.79
C TYR A 117 0.27 10.44 33.25
N GLY A 118 -0.54 9.82 34.12
CA GLY A 118 -0.52 10.14 35.55
C GLY A 118 0.83 9.92 36.21
N ALA A 119 1.51 8.83 35.86
CA ALA A 119 2.87 8.55 36.34
C ALA A 119 3.88 9.60 35.86
N GLU A 120 3.77 10.08 34.61
CA GLU A 120 4.64 11.15 34.07
C GLU A 120 4.46 12.48 34.80
N VAL A 121 3.22 12.82 35.16
CA VAL A 121 2.90 14.07 35.87
C VAL A 121 2.99 13.91 37.40
N SER A 122 3.43 12.74 37.89
CA SER A 122 3.52 12.41 39.33
C SER A 122 2.19 12.54 40.09
N ALA A 123 1.07 12.29 39.41
CA ALA A 123 -0.27 12.23 40.00
C ALA A 123 -0.54 10.81 40.55
N ALA A 124 -0.97 10.71 41.80
CA ALA A 124 -1.23 9.43 42.45
C ALA A 124 -2.71 9.05 42.35
N PRO A 125 -3.05 7.81 41.93
CA PRO A 125 -4.43 7.34 41.95
C PRO A 125 -4.89 7.10 43.40
N ALA A 126 -6.15 7.45 43.69
CA ALA A 126 -6.83 7.07 44.91
C ALA A 126 -7.37 5.63 44.83
N GLU A 127 -7.61 5.01 45.99
CA GLU A 127 -8.10 3.64 46.04
C GLU A 127 -9.57 3.55 45.57
N ALA A 128 -9.80 2.82 44.48
CA ALA A 128 -11.13 2.56 43.95
C ALA A 128 -11.74 1.27 44.53
N THR A 129 -12.96 1.36 45.05
CA THR A 129 -13.77 0.25 45.58
C THR A 129 -15.00 -0.02 44.69
N ASP A 130 -15.57 -1.23 44.74
CA ASP A 130 -16.70 -1.67 43.87
C ASP A 130 -16.48 -1.39 42.36
N PHE A 131 -15.29 -1.69 41.85
CA PHE A 131 -14.96 -1.54 40.43
C PHE A 131 -15.78 -2.51 39.57
N ARG A 132 -16.41 -1.99 38.52
CA ARG A 132 -17.16 -2.76 37.52
C ARG A 132 -16.78 -2.30 36.13
N ALA A 133 -16.32 -3.24 35.30
CA ALA A 133 -16.19 -3.05 33.87
C ALA A 133 -17.55 -3.33 33.20
N LEU A 134 -18.04 -2.38 32.40
CA LEU A 134 -19.29 -2.48 31.64
C LEU A 134 -18.93 -2.67 30.16
N PRO A 135 -18.95 -3.90 29.63
CA PRO A 135 -18.50 -4.20 28.27
C PRO A 135 -19.22 -3.33 27.24
N GLY A 136 -18.44 -2.66 26.38
CA GLY A 136 -18.94 -1.79 25.31
C GLY A 136 -19.36 -0.38 25.74
N ASN A 137 -19.40 -0.09 27.04
CA ASN A 137 -19.97 1.15 27.58
C ASN A 137 -18.96 1.96 28.40
N GLY A 138 -18.16 1.30 29.25
CA GLY A 138 -17.15 1.97 30.07
C GLY A 138 -16.81 1.24 31.38
N VAL A 139 -16.44 2.03 32.39
CA VAL A 139 -16.06 1.56 33.74
C VAL A 139 -16.77 2.40 34.80
N SER A 140 -17.06 1.79 35.95
CA SER A 140 -17.61 2.49 37.12
C SER A 140 -16.95 2.00 38.40
N ALA A 141 -16.73 2.89 39.36
CA ALA A 141 -16.20 2.54 40.67
C ALA A 141 -16.58 3.60 41.71
N THR A 142 -16.32 3.32 42.99
CA THR A 142 -16.43 4.29 44.08
C THR A 142 -15.04 4.71 44.53
N VAL A 143 -14.73 6.01 44.44
CA VAL A 143 -13.43 6.59 44.85
C VAL A 143 -13.74 7.72 45.82
N GLU A 144 -13.06 7.76 46.97
CA GLU A 144 -13.25 8.79 48.00
C GLU A 144 -14.73 8.97 48.43
N GLY A 145 -15.51 7.88 48.40
CA GLY A 145 -16.94 7.88 48.73
C GLY A 145 -17.87 8.41 47.63
N LYS A 146 -17.34 8.83 46.48
CA LYS A 146 -18.11 9.29 45.31
C LYS A 146 -18.24 8.19 44.26
N ARG A 147 -19.39 8.11 43.60
CA ARG A 147 -19.62 7.17 42.50
C ARG A 147 -19.12 7.76 41.19
N LEU A 148 -18.04 7.19 40.66
CA LEU A 148 -17.44 7.56 39.39
C LEU A 148 -17.91 6.64 38.26
N VAL A 149 -18.12 7.26 37.10
CA VAL A 149 -18.43 6.57 35.85
C VAL A 149 -17.62 7.21 34.73
N GLY A 150 -16.97 6.37 33.92
CA GLY A 150 -16.15 6.77 32.78
C GLY A 150 -16.49 5.94 31.56
N GLY A 151 -16.55 6.54 30.38
CA GLY A 151 -16.91 5.80 29.18
C GLY A 151 -17.14 6.66 27.94
N SER A 152 -17.83 6.09 26.96
CA SER A 152 -18.13 6.75 25.69
C SER A 152 -19.19 7.85 25.85
N LEU A 153 -19.22 8.79 24.90
CA LEU A 153 -20.23 9.86 24.85
C LEU A 153 -21.66 9.32 24.88
N THR A 154 -21.93 8.22 24.15
CA THR A 154 -23.25 7.58 24.11
C THR A 154 -23.65 7.06 25.49
N PHE A 155 -22.75 6.36 26.18
CA PHE A 155 -23.03 5.77 27.48
C PHE A 155 -23.22 6.84 28.58
N LEU A 156 -22.35 7.85 28.65
CA LEU A 156 -22.50 8.88 29.69
C LEU A 156 -23.72 9.78 29.46
N SER A 157 -24.17 9.94 28.22
CA SER A 157 -25.37 10.74 27.92
C SER A 157 -26.66 10.15 28.48
N GLU A 158 -26.68 8.86 28.79
CA GLU A 158 -27.82 8.19 29.43
C GLU A 158 -27.87 8.42 30.95
N GLN A 159 -26.74 8.81 31.57
CA GLN A 159 -26.62 8.92 33.03
C GLN A 159 -26.52 10.37 33.51
N VAL A 160 -25.93 11.26 32.70
CA VAL A 160 -25.59 12.63 33.09
C VAL A 160 -25.98 13.60 32.00
N GLN A 161 -26.44 14.79 32.38
CA GLN A 161 -26.64 15.89 31.43
C GLN A 161 -25.29 16.41 30.94
N ILE A 162 -25.05 16.27 29.64
CA ILE A 162 -23.82 16.74 28.99
C ILE A 162 -24.08 18.10 28.33
N PRO A 163 -23.38 19.17 28.73
CA PRO A 163 -23.49 20.47 28.08
C PRO A 163 -23.15 20.39 26.59
N GLN A 164 -23.84 21.20 25.77
CA GLN A 164 -23.65 21.18 24.32
C GLN A 164 -22.19 21.51 23.92
N SER A 165 -21.54 22.44 24.62
CA SER A 165 -20.12 22.78 24.40
C SER A 165 -19.19 21.58 24.58
N VAL A 166 -19.45 20.72 25.57
CA VAL A 166 -18.64 19.53 25.83
C VAL A 166 -18.88 18.46 24.76
N ARG A 167 -20.12 18.33 24.29
CA ARG A 167 -20.46 17.44 23.17
C ARG A 167 -19.74 17.86 21.88
N GLU A 168 -19.78 19.15 21.53
CA GLU A 168 -19.09 19.70 20.36
C GLU A 168 -17.57 19.50 20.44
N ASN A 169 -16.98 19.68 21.63
CA ASN A 169 -15.56 19.41 21.85
C ASN A 169 -15.22 17.92 21.67
N ALA A 170 -16.03 17.01 22.24
CA ALA A 170 -15.83 15.57 22.07
C ALA A 170 -15.95 15.14 20.60
N GLU A 171 -16.93 15.68 19.87
CA GLU A 171 -17.10 15.44 18.43
C GLU A 171 -15.92 15.98 17.61
N THR A 172 -15.40 17.16 17.96
CA THR A 172 -14.22 17.75 17.32
C THR A 172 -12.97 16.89 17.53
N LEU A 173 -12.76 16.40 18.77
CA LEU A 173 -11.68 15.47 19.09
C LEU A 173 -11.83 14.15 18.32
N ALA A 174 -13.05 13.62 18.21
CA ALA A 174 -13.33 12.43 17.42
C ALA A 174 -13.04 12.64 15.93
N MET A 175 -13.39 13.80 15.36
CA MET A 175 -13.05 14.18 13.99
C MET A 175 -11.55 14.32 13.77
N ALA A 176 -10.78 14.66 14.81
CA ALA A 176 -9.32 14.67 14.78
C ALA A 176 -8.68 13.27 14.89
N GLY A 177 -9.50 12.20 14.97
CA GLY A 177 -9.03 10.82 15.10
C GLY A 177 -8.68 10.41 16.53
N LYS A 178 -9.12 11.18 17.53
CA LYS A 178 -8.92 10.89 18.96
C LYS A 178 -10.15 10.17 19.51
N THR A 179 -9.98 9.42 20.61
CA THR A 179 -11.08 8.77 21.32
C THR A 179 -11.42 9.57 22.57
N PRO A 180 -12.53 10.34 22.57
CA PRO A 180 -12.96 11.08 23.74
C PRO A 180 -13.63 10.14 24.76
N LEU A 181 -13.09 10.12 25.98
CA LEU A 181 -13.65 9.44 27.13
C LEU A 181 -14.19 10.49 28.10
N LEU A 182 -15.46 10.36 28.49
CA LEU A 182 -16.10 11.28 29.41
C LEU A 182 -16.06 10.67 30.81
N PHE A 183 -15.89 11.52 31.83
CA PHE A 183 -15.88 11.12 33.23
C PHE A 183 -16.90 11.94 34.02
N ALA A 184 -17.61 11.28 34.93
CA ALA A 184 -18.59 11.91 35.83
C ALA A 184 -18.48 11.35 37.24
N ALA A 185 -18.76 12.19 38.25
CA ALA A 185 -18.82 11.84 39.67
C ALA A 185 -20.18 12.25 40.24
N ASP A 186 -20.86 11.33 40.93
CA ASP A 186 -22.16 11.56 41.60
C ASP A 186 -23.23 12.23 40.72
N GLY A 187 -23.18 11.97 39.41
CA GLY A 187 -24.12 12.53 38.43
C GLY A 187 -23.71 13.90 37.87
N GLU A 188 -22.55 14.43 38.24
CA GLU A 188 -21.97 15.65 37.67
C GLU A 188 -20.82 15.32 36.71
N LEU A 189 -20.78 16.00 35.56
CA LEU A 189 -19.74 15.80 34.55
C LEU A 189 -18.42 16.45 35.01
N LEU A 190 -17.35 15.67 35.06
CA LEU A 190 -16.01 16.17 35.38
C LEU A 190 -15.30 16.73 34.15
N GLY A 191 -15.48 16.10 32.98
CA GLY A 191 -14.85 16.53 31.73
C GLY A 191 -14.61 15.40 30.73
N VAL A 192 -13.81 15.72 29.73
CA VAL A 192 -13.41 14.83 28.64
C VAL A 192 -11.90 14.62 28.69
N VAL A 193 -11.47 13.36 28.63
CA VAL A 193 -10.08 12.97 28.41
C VAL A 193 -10.00 12.37 27.01
N ALA A 194 -9.15 12.92 26.16
CA ALA A 194 -8.91 12.38 24.84
C ALA A 194 -7.64 11.52 24.86
N VAL A 195 -7.77 10.31 24.34
CA VAL A 195 -6.66 9.40 24.11
C VAL A 195 -6.57 9.10 22.62
N ALA A 196 -5.35 9.04 22.08
CA ALA A 196 -5.15 8.76 20.67
C ALA A 196 -3.91 7.90 20.46
N ASP A 197 -3.99 7.02 19.49
CA ASP A 197 -2.81 6.36 18.94
C ASP A 197 -2.21 7.29 17.88
N THR A 198 -1.10 7.92 18.23
CA THR A 198 -0.49 8.97 17.41
C THR A 198 0.22 8.39 16.19
N VAL A 199 0.10 9.09 15.06
CA VAL A 199 0.82 8.74 13.83
C VAL A 199 2.33 8.86 14.08
N LYS A 200 3.11 7.88 13.64
CA LYS A 200 4.58 7.95 13.75
C LYS A 200 5.12 9.14 12.95
N SER A 201 6.17 9.77 13.45
CA SER A 201 6.76 10.96 12.82
C SER A 201 7.32 10.70 11.42
N ASP A 202 7.72 9.46 11.13
CA ASP A 202 8.23 9.02 9.83
C ASP A 202 7.13 8.57 8.85
N SER A 203 5.91 8.29 9.33
CA SER A 203 4.82 7.75 8.50
C SER A 203 4.46 8.64 7.30
N PRO A 204 4.23 9.96 7.44
CA PRO A 204 3.86 10.80 6.31
C PRO A 204 4.95 10.88 5.23
N GLU A 205 6.22 10.87 5.64
CA GLU A 205 7.34 10.86 4.70
C GLU A 205 7.47 9.51 4.00
N ALA A 206 7.32 8.39 4.71
CA ALA A 206 7.36 7.06 4.12
C ALA A 206 6.25 6.87 3.07
N VAL A 207 5.02 7.30 3.37
CA VAL A 207 3.90 7.26 2.43
C VAL A 207 4.19 8.13 1.20
N ARG A 208 4.72 9.34 1.40
CA ARG A 208 5.13 10.22 0.29
C ARG A 208 6.17 9.57 -0.61
N GLN A 209 7.19 8.92 -0.03
CA GLN A 209 8.21 8.19 -0.79
C GLN A 209 7.61 7.05 -1.63
N LEU A 210 6.71 6.24 -1.05
CA LEU A 210 6.00 5.17 -1.77
C LEU A 210 5.22 5.73 -2.97
N ARG A 211 4.49 6.83 -2.78
CA ARG A 211 3.74 7.50 -3.87
C ARG A 211 4.65 8.07 -4.96
N ASN A 212 5.81 8.61 -4.59
CA ASN A 212 6.82 9.09 -5.54
C ASN A 212 7.41 7.94 -6.37
N MET A 213 7.51 6.75 -5.79
CA MET A 213 7.91 5.51 -6.46
C MET A 213 6.82 4.90 -7.36
N GLY A 214 5.63 5.52 -7.43
CA GLY A 214 4.48 5.07 -8.20
C GLY A 214 3.70 3.93 -7.53
N VAL A 215 3.82 3.76 -6.22
CA VAL A 215 3.10 2.75 -5.44
C VAL A 215 1.85 3.41 -4.84
N ARG A 216 0.68 2.78 -5.03
CA ARG A 216 -0.58 3.20 -4.40
C ARG A 216 -0.58 2.77 -2.95
N VAL A 217 -0.85 3.69 -2.02
CA VAL A 217 -0.84 3.40 -0.59
C VAL A 217 -2.26 3.43 -0.04
N ILE A 218 -2.68 2.32 0.57
CA ILE A 218 -4.02 2.13 1.12
C ILE A 218 -3.90 1.82 2.61
N MET A 219 -4.68 2.50 3.46
CA MET A 219 -4.80 2.13 4.87
C MET A 219 -5.96 1.15 5.07
N LEU A 220 -5.72 0.06 5.80
CA LEU A 220 -6.73 -0.93 6.18
C LEU A 220 -6.90 -0.94 7.70
N THR A 221 -8.13 -0.80 8.19
CA THR A 221 -8.38 -0.77 9.64
C THR A 221 -9.77 -1.27 10.02
N GLY A 222 -9.89 -1.80 11.24
CA GLY A 222 -11.16 -2.14 11.88
C GLY A 222 -11.85 -0.95 12.56
N ASP A 223 -11.17 0.19 12.67
CA ASP A 223 -11.73 1.40 13.26
C ASP A 223 -12.91 1.95 12.45
N ASN A 224 -13.69 2.82 13.10
CA ASN A 224 -14.77 3.53 12.42
C ASN A 224 -14.23 4.42 11.28
N GLU A 225 -15.09 4.70 10.31
CA GLU A 225 -14.71 5.43 9.10
C GLU A 225 -14.22 6.86 9.36
N ARG A 226 -14.77 7.55 10.36
CA ARG A 226 -14.41 8.95 10.67
C ARG A 226 -12.98 9.04 11.20
N THR A 227 -12.66 8.23 12.21
CA THR A 227 -11.33 8.12 12.81
C THR A 227 -10.31 7.65 11.77
N ALA A 228 -10.66 6.63 10.98
CA ALA A 228 -9.79 6.11 9.94
C ALA A 228 -9.48 7.18 8.86
N ARG A 229 -10.48 7.95 8.40
CA ARG A 229 -10.24 9.04 7.42
C ARG A 229 -9.33 10.13 7.99
N ALA A 230 -9.49 10.49 9.27
CA ALA A 230 -8.64 11.48 9.92
C ALA A 230 -7.17 11.04 9.98
N ILE A 231 -6.92 9.79 10.42
CA ILE A 231 -5.56 9.23 10.47
C ILE A 231 -4.98 9.05 9.06
N GLY A 232 -5.78 8.58 8.10
CA GLY A 232 -5.36 8.45 6.71
C GLY A 232 -4.96 9.78 6.08
N ALA A 233 -5.69 10.86 6.38
CA ALA A 233 -5.34 12.21 5.93
C ALA A 233 -4.03 12.71 6.55
N GLN A 234 -3.80 12.46 7.85
CA GLN A 234 -2.54 12.81 8.52
C GLN A 234 -1.34 12.05 7.94
N ALA A 235 -1.51 10.76 7.64
CA ALA A 235 -0.47 9.92 7.03
C ALA A 235 -0.29 10.20 5.51
N GLY A 236 -1.28 10.78 4.84
CA GLY A 236 -1.24 11.12 3.42
C GLY A 236 -1.44 9.93 2.47
N VAL A 237 -2.21 8.92 2.90
CA VAL A 237 -2.53 7.72 2.09
C VAL A 237 -3.49 8.06 0.94
N ASP A 238 -3.49 7.25 -0.13
CA ASP A 238 -4.36 7.47 -1.30
C ASP A 238 -5.81 7.03 -1.02
N GLU A 239 -6.00 6.01 -0.19
CA GLU A 239 -7.32 5.43 0.12
C GLU A 239 -7.36 4.85 1.54
N VAL A 240 -8.55 4.81 2.14
CA VAL A 240 -8.80 4.24 3.47
C VAL A 240 -9.95 3.23 3.37
N ILE A 241 -9.70 2.01 3.83
CA ILE A 241 -10.70 0.96 3.99
C ILE A 241 -10.89 0.75 5.50
N ALA A 242 -12.05 1.15 6.02
CA ALA A 242 -12.38 1.17 7.44
C ALA A 242 -13.47 0.16 7.81
N GLY A 243 -13.66 -0.09 9.10
CA GLY A 243 -14.69 -0.99 9.63
C GLY A 243 -14.51 -2.47 9.27
N VAL A 244 -13.27 -2.88 8.96
CA VAL A 244 -12.97 -4.23 8.53
C VAL A 244 -12.74 -5.15 9.73
N LEU A 245 -13.59 -6.17 9.87
CA LEU A 245 -13.40 -7.24 10.85
C LEU A 245 -12.11 -8.03 10.55
N PRO A 246 -11.48 -8.70 11.54
CA PRO A 246 -10.26 -9.48 11.33
C PRO A 246 -10.35 -10.46 10.15
N ASP A 247 -11.45 -11.21 10.04
CA ASP A 247 -11.70 -12.15 8.94
C ASP A 247 -11.93 -11.45 7.58
N GLY A 248 -12.35 -10.19 7.62
CA GLY A 248 -12.59 -9.35 6.43
C GLY A 248 -11.32 -8.78 5.81
N LYS A 249 -10.20 -8.70 6.56
CA LYS A 249 -8.93 -8.16 6.04
C LYS A 249 -8.41 -9.01 4.88
N GLU A 250 -8.52 -10.33 4.97
CA GLU A 250 -8.11 -11.25 3.91
C GLU A 250 -8.88 -11.02 2.61
N ALA A 251 -10.20 -10.83 2.69
CA ALA A 251 -11.04 -10.56 1.54
C ALA A 251 -10.67 -9.23 0.86
N ALA A 252 -10.42 -8.17 1.64
CA ALA A 252 -9.97 -6.89 1.13
C ALA A 252 -8.63 -7.00 0.38
N ILE A 253 -7.65 -7.73 0.92
CA ILE A 253 -6.38 -7.99 0.24
C ILE A 253 -6.60 -8.73 -1.08
N ARG A 254 -7.46 -9.76 -1.10
CA ARG A 254 -7.76 -10.54 -2.31
C ARG A 254 -8.38 -9.68 -3.42
N ASP A 255 -9.25 -8.74 -3.06
CA ASP A 255 -9.87 -7.85 -4.04
C ASP A 255 -8.87 -6.82 -4.59
N LEU A 256 -7.92 -6.36 -3.77
CA LEU A 256 -6.82 -5.49 -4.21
C LEU A 256 -5.81 -6.23 -5.10
N GLN A 257 -5.56 -7.52 -4.86
CA GLN A 257 -4.66 -8.34 -5.69
C GLN A 257 -5.14 -8.47 -7.14
N ARG A 258 -6.43 -8.27 -7.41
CA ARG A 258 -6.96 -8.23 -8.79
C ARG A 258 -6.52 -6.98 -9.55
N GLN A 259 -6.11 -5.92 -8.85
CA GLN A 259 -5.72 -4.63 -9.43
C GLN A 259 -4.21 -4.51 -9.64
N GLY A 260 -3.41 -5.33 -8.96
CA GLY A 260 -1.94 -5.32 -9.07
C GLY A 260 -1.28 -6.12 -7.96
N LYS A 261 0.06 -6.09 -7.91
CA LYS A 261 0.82 -6.79 -6.85
C LYS A 261 0.70 -6.04 -5.52
N VAL A 262 0.19 -6.73 -4.51
CA VAL A 262 -0.13 -6.17 -3.19
C VAL A 262 0.90 -6.60 -2.15
N ALA A 263 1.43 -5.62 -1.41
CA ALA A 263 2.11 -5.87 -0.16
C ALA A 263 1.24 -5.46 1.02
N MET A 264 1.13 -6.32 2.03
CA MET A 264 0.51 -6.00 3.31
C MET A 264 1.62 -5.68 4.31
N VAL A 265 1.49 -4.57 5.03
CA VAL A 265 2.42 -4.14 6.07
C VAL A 265 1.68 -4.13 7.40
N GLY A 266 2.19 -4.84 8.39
CA GLY A 266 1.57 -4.95 9.71
C GLY A 266 2.58 -5.22 10.82
N ASP A 267 2.14 -5.12 12.07
CA ASP A 267 2.92 -5.59 13.24
C ASP A 267 2.77 -7.11 13.47
N GLY A 268 1.78 -7.70 12.78
CA GLY A 268 1.47 -9.13 12.70
C GLY A 268 0.89 -9.77 13.96
N ILE A 269 0.46 -8.97 14.96
CA ILE A 269 -0.30 -9.49 16.11
C ILE A 269 -1.72 -9.87 15.67
N ASN A 270 -2.36 -8.98 14.90
CA ASN A 270 -3.74 -9.18 14.41
C ASN A 270 -3.82 -9.41 12.89
N ASP A 271 -2.68 -9.29 12.20
CA ASP A 271 -2.63 -9.20 10.73
C ASP A 271 -1.99 -10.41 10.06
N ALA A 272 -1.59 -11.44 10.81
CA ALA A 272 -0.94 -12.62 10.26
C ALA A 272 -1.71 -13.27 9.08
N PRO A 273 -3.06 -13.41 9.11
CA PRO A 273 -3.81 -13.92 7.96
C PRO A 273 -3.72 -13.00 6.72
N ALA A 274 -3.75 -11.68 6.92
CA ALA A 274 -3.65 -10.71 5.84
C ALA A 274 -2.23 -10.64 5.24
N LEU A 275 -1.20 -10.75 6.09
CA LEU A 275 0.21 -10.83 5.70
C LEU A 275 0.47 -12.04 4.80
N SER A 276 0.01 -13.23 5.21
CA SER A 276 0.17 -14.47 4.46
C SER A 276 -0.65 -14.52 3.16
N ARG A 277 -1.74 -13.76 3.06
CA ARG A 277 -2.57 -13.70 1.85
C ARG A 277 -1.99 -12.78 0.77
N ALA A 278 -1.28 -11.72 1.16
CA ALA A 278 -0.72 -10.75 0.23
C ALA A 278 0.31 -11.39 -0.73
N ASP A 279 0.63 -10.72 -1.85
CA ASP A 279 1.76 -11.17 -2.69
C ASP A 279 3.09 -10.97 -1.95
N MET A 280 3.11 -10.03 -1.00
CA MET A 280 4.21 -9.81 -0.09
C MET A 280 3.73 -9.42 1.31
N GLY A 281 4.03 -10.23 2.32
CA GLY A 281 3.87 -9.86 3.72
C GLY A 281 5.10 -9.11 4.25
N ILE A 282 4.92 -7.92 4.83
CA ILE A 282 5.99 -7.14 5.46
C ILE A 282 5.64 -6.92 6.94
N ALA A 283 6.44 -7.49 7.84
CA ALA A 283 6.30 -7.25 9.28
C ALA A 283 7.16 -6.06 9.71
N ILE A 284 6.62 -5.16 10.54
CA ILE A 284 7.33 -4.03 11.13
C ILE A 284 7.69 -4.29 12.59
N GLY A 285 8.94 -3.98 12.94
CA GLY A 285 9.50 -4.13 14.27
C GLY A 285 9.87 -5.59 14.59
N ALA A 286 10.40 -5.78 15.80
CA ALA A 286 10.49 -7.10 16.43
C ALA A 286 9.10 -7.54 16.89
N GLY A 287 8.17 -7.68 15.94
CA GLY A 287 6.81 -8.17 16.19
C GLY A 287 6.82 -9.56 16.82
N ALA A 288 5.66 -9.98 17.32
CA ALA A 288 5.48 -11.32 17.87
C ALA A 288 6.01 -12.40 16.91
N ASP A 289 6.51 -13.53 17.43
CA ASP A 289 7.07 -14.61 16.59
C ASP A 289 6.12 -15.05 15.46
N VAL A 290 4.81 -14.91 15.68
CA VAL A 290 3.74 -15.17 14.70
C VAL A 290 3.82 -14.23 13.48
N ALA A 291 4.14 -12.95 13.70
CA ALA A 291 4.32 -11.95 12.64
C ALA A 291 5.57 -12.25 11.80
N ILE A 292 6.66 -12.60 12.48
CA ILE A 292 7.92 -12.98 11.85
C ILE A 292 7.71 -14.22 11.01
N ASP A 293 6.93 -15.20 11.45
CA ASP A 293 6.66 -16.43 10.68
C ASP A 293 5.70 -16.19 9.50
N ALA A 294 4.70 -15.31 9.63
CA ALA A 294 3.75 -15.00 8.58
C ALA A 294 4.32 -14.09 7.45
N ALA A 295 5.31 -13.24 7.74
CA ALA A 295 5.81 -12.27 6.78
C ALA A 295 6.95 -12.80 5.90
N ASP A 296 7.08 -12.27 4.68
CA ASP A 296 8.16 -12.55 3.73
C ASP A 296 9.39 -11.64 3.94
N VAL A 297 9.12 -10.42 4.40
CA VAL A 297 10.11 -9.39 4.74
C VAL A 297 9.88 -8.95 6.17
N VAL A 298 10.95 -8.91 6.95
CA VAL A 298 10.90 -8.47 8.36
C VAL A 298 11.75 -7.22 8.50
N LEU A 299 11.14 -6.14 8.97
CA LEU A 299 11.80 -4.87 9.25
C LEU A 299 12.14 -4.83 10.73
N MET A 300 13.42 -4.88 11.07
CA MET A 300 13.89 -4.97 12.46
C MET A 300 13.56 -3.72 13.27
N LYS A 301 13.49 -2.56 12.62
CA LYS A 301 13.14 -1.29 13.24
C LYS A 301 11.64 -1.06 13.13
N SER A 302 11.05 -0.39 14.12
CA SER A 302 9.65 0.04 14.07
C SER A 302 9.47 1.32 13.25
N SER A 303 10.06 1.38 12.05
CA SER A 303 10.02 2.54 11.16
C SER A 303 9.34 2.19 9.84
N LEU A 304 8.34 2.99 9.46
CA LEU A 304 7.64 2.83 8.19
C LEU A 304 8.53 3.22 7.01
N ALA A 305 9.57 4.04 7.23
CA ALA A 305 10.54 4.43 6.22
C ALA A 305 11.37 3.26 5.65
N ASP A 306 11.40 2.12 6.35
CA ASP A 306 12.10 0.91 5.89
C ASP A 306 11.30 0.17 4.80
N VAL A 307 9.99 0.39 4.68
CA VAL A 307 9.15 -0.19 3.60
C VAL A 307 9.57 0.33 2.21
N PRO A 308 9.60 1.64 1.93
CA PRO A 308 10.10 2.12 0.63
C PRO A 308 11.58 1.76 0.42
N ALA A 309 12.38 1.71 1.49
CA ALA A 309 13.77 1.25 1.43
C ALA A 309 13.87 -0.20 0.92
N ALA A 310 13.05 -1.12 1.43
CA ALA A 310 13.00 -2.51 0.97
C ALA A 310 12.64 -2.62 -0.52
N ILE A 311 11.67 -1.83 -0.98
CA ILE A 311 11.27 -1.78 -2.40
C ILE A 311 12.41 -1.22 -3.27
N ARG A 312 13.13 -0.18 -2.82
CA ARG A 312 14.30 0.36 -3.54
C ARG A 312 15.41 -0.67 -3.65
N LEU A 313 15.75 -1.34 -2.55
CA LEU A 313 16.77 -2.37 -2.53
C LEU A 313 16.44 -3.48 -3.51
N SER A 314 15.21 -3.99 -3.48
CA SER A 314 14.75 -4.98 -4.44
C SER A 314 14.86 -4.51 -5.89
N ARG A 315 14.40 -3.29 -6.20
CA ARG A 315 14.50 -2.73 -7.56
C ARG A 315 15.96 -2.58 -8.01
N ALA A 316 16.86 -2.19 -7.11
CA ALA A 316 18.29 -2.09 -7.38
C ALA A 316 18.92 -3.47 -7.64
N THR A 317 18.57 -4.47 -6.83
CA THR A 317 19.03 -5.85 -7.03
C THR A 317 18.53 -6.43 -8.35
N LEU A 318 17.25 -6.24 -8.69
CA LEU A 318 16.69 -6.68 -9.99
C LEU A 318 17.39 -6.00 -11.17
N ARG A 319 17.71 -4.70 -11.06
CA ARG A 319 18.49 -4.00 -12.08
C ARG A 319 19.88 -4.62 -12.23
N ASN A 320 20.55 -4.90 -11.11
CA ASN A 320 21.86 -5.55 -11.10
C ASN A 320 21.82 -6.95 -11.72
N ILE A 321 20.79 -7.75 -11.43
CA ILE A 321 20.57 -9.05 -12.06
C ILE A 321 20.44 -8.90 -13.58
N HIS A 322 19.62 -7.96 -14.06
CA HIS A 322 19.48 -7.72 -15.49
C HIS A 322 20.79 -7.26 -16.15
N GLU A 323 21.57 -6.38 -15.50
CA GLU A 323 22.90 -5.98 -15.96
C GLU A 323 23.85 -7.19 -16.03
N ASN A 324 23.85 -8.04 -15.01
CA ASN A 324 24.70 -9.23 -14.96
C ASN A 324 24.32 -10.25 -16.05
N LEU A 325 23.02 -10.46 -16.28
CA LEU A 325 22.53 -11.31 -17.36
C LEU A 325 22.93 -10.74 -18.72
N PHE A 326 22.82 -9.42 -18.92
CA PHE A 326 23.29 -8.77 -20.14
C PHE A 326 24.79 -9.02 -20.37
N TRP A 327 25.63 -8.84 -19.35
CA TRP A 327 27.06 -9.14 -19.44
C TRP A 327 27.36 -10.62 -19.65
N ALA A 328 26.56 -11.53 -19.10
CA ALA A 328 26.73 -12.96 -19.30
C ALA A 328 26.43 -13.39 -20.75
N PHE A 329 25.48 -12.73 -21.42
CA PHE A 329 25.08 -13.09 -22.78
C PHE A 329 25.77 -12.31 -23.90
N ILE A 330 26.25 -11.08 -23.65
CA ILE A 330 26.81 -10.23 -24.71
C ILE A 330 28.05 -10.86 -25.35
N TYR A 331 28.95 -11.45 -24.56
CA TYR A 331 30.15 -12.10 -25.06
C TYR A 331 29.81 -13.37 -25.87
N ASN A 332 28.83 -14.16 -25.43
CA ASN A 332 28.37 -15.33 -26.17
C ASN A 332 27.70 -14.92 -27.50
N THR A 333 26.92 -13.83 -27.48
CA THR A 333 26.25 -13.28 -28.67
C THR A 333 27.25 -12.82 -29.74
N ILE A 334 28.38 -12.23 -29.34
CA ILE A 334 29.47 -11.83 -30.25
C ILE A 334 30.34 -13.03 -30.63
N GLY A 335 30.61 -13.92 -29.67
CA GLY A 335 31.51 -15.06 -29.81
C GLY A 335 30.96 -16.17 -30.71
N ILE A 336 29.65 -16.42 -30.71
CA ILE A 336 29.03 -17.48 -31.53
C ILE A 336 29.19 -17.20 -33.05
N PRO A 337 28.84 -16.02 -33.59
CA PRO A 337 29.07 -15.70 -35.00
C PRO A 337 30.55 -15.74 -35.40
N LEU A 338 31.44 -15.31 -34.51
CA LEU A 338 32.88 -15.31 -34.72
C LEU A 338 33.44 -16.75 -34.71
N ALA A 339 32.96 -17.62 -33.83
CA ALA A 339 33.32 -19.04 -33.76
C ALA A 339 32.76 -19.84 -34.94
N ALA A 340 31.53 -19.52 -35.36
CA ALA A 340 30.86 -20.09 -36.53
C ALA A 340 31.56 -19.70 -37.85
N GLY A 341 32.42 -18.69 -37.82
CA GLY A 341 33.26 -18.27 -38.93
C GLY A 341 32.58 -17.34 -39.92
N CYS A 342 31.54 -16.61 -39.50
CA CYS A 342 30.88 -15.59 -40.31
C CYS A 342 31.85 -14.49 -40.80
N PHE A 343 32.95 -14.26 -40.06
CA PHE A 343 33.96 -13.26 -40.36
C PHE A 343 35.27 -13.82 -40.96
N VAL A 344 35.28 -15.08 -41.40
CA VAL A 344 36.47 -15.70 -42.02
C VAL A 344 36.91 -14.96 -43.28
N ALA A 345 35.99 -14.33 -44.02
CA ALA A 345 36.30 -13.47 -45.16
C ALA A 345 37.14 -12.23 -44.78
N PHE A 346 37.05 -11.78 -43.52
CA PHE A 346 37.83 -10.67 -42.96
C PHE A 346 39.09 -11.16 -42.21
N GLY A 347 39.44 -12.45 -42.28
CA GLY A 347 40.59 -13.03 -41.59
C GLY A 347 40.41 -13.20 -40.07
N LEU A 348 39.25 -12.85 -39.52
CA LEU A 348 38.95 -12.98 -38.10
C LEU A 348 38.57 -14.42 -37.78
N THR A 349 39.51 -15.16 -37.20
CA THR A 349 39.28 -16.50 -36.67
C THR A 349 39.40 -16.47 -35.16
N LEU A 350 38.41 -17.02 -34.47
CA LEU A 350 38.43 -17.10 -33.01
C LEU A 350 39.46 -18.15 -32.57
N ASN A 351 40.57 -17.70 -31.98
CA ASN A 351 41.49 -18.59 -31.28
C ASN A 351 40.83 -19.01 -29.95
N PRO A 352 40.73 -20.32 -29.63
CA PRO A 352 40.16 -20.82 -28.37
C PRO A 352 40.67 -20.10 -27.12
N MET A 353 41.92 -19.61 -27.12
CA MET A 353 42.50 -18.83 -26.03
C MET A 353 41.74 -17.52 -25.73
N PHE A 354 41.27 -16.81 -26.75
CA PHE A 354 40.44 -15.61 -26.56
C PHE A 354 39.03 -15.94 -26.05
N GLY A 355 38.50 -17.11 -26.45
CA GLY A 355 37.23 -17.61 -25.90
C GLY A 355 37.33 -17.89 -24.40
N ALA A 356 38.40 -18.55 -23.96
CA ALA A 356 38.67 -18.79 -22.54
C ALA A 356 38.85 -17.48 -21.76
N ALA A 357 39.62 -16.53 -22.30
CA ALA A 357 39.79 -15.21 -21.68
C ALA A 357 38.47 -14.44 -21.55
N ALA A 358 37.60 -14.49 -22.57
CA ALA A 358 36.28 -13.87 -22.53
C ALA A 358 35.36 -14.50 -21.46
N MET A 359 35.40 -15.83 -21.28
CA MET A 359 34.65 -16.52 -20.22
C MET A 359 35.08 -16.07 -18.81
N SER A 360 36.40 -15.97 -18.58
CA SER A 360 36.94 -15.48 -17.31
C SER A 360 36.58 -14.01 -17.07
N LEU A 361 36.69 -13.16 -18.09
CA LEU A 361 36.36 -11.74 -18.00
C LEU A 361 34.87 -11.53 -17.72
N SER A 362 33.98 -12.29 -18.36
CA SER A 362 32.54 -12.23 -18.09
C SER A 362 32.22 -12.50 -16.62
N SER A 363 32.86 -13.53 -16.03
CA SER A 363 32.65 -13.88 -14.62
C SER A 363 33.15 -12.77 -13.69
N PHE A 364 34.31 -12.19 -13.99
CA PHE A 364 34.86 -11.05 -13.25
C PHE A 364 33.95 -9.81 -13.32
N CYS A 365 33.46 -9.47 -14.52
CA CYS A 365 32.53 -8.35 -14.70
C CYS A 365 31.23 -8.54 -13.92
N VAL A 366 30.63 -9.73 -13.96
CA VAL A 366 29.39 -10.05 -13.23
C VAL A 366 29.58 -9.91 -11.72
N VAL A 367 30.65 -10.49 -11.17
CA VAL A 367 30.93 -10.41 -9.72
C VAL A 367 31.21 -8.97 -9.29
N THR A 368 32.02 -8.23 -10.07
CA THR A 368 32.34 -6.83 -9.78
C THR A 368 31.10 -5.96 -9.82
N ASN A 369 30.23 -6.15 -10.82
CA ASN A 369 28.98 -5.42 -10.92
C ASN A 369 28.02 -5.78 -9.77
N ALA A 370 27.92 -7.04 -9.36
CA ALA A 370 27.13 -7.43 -8.21
C ALA A 370 27.61 -6.77 -6.91
N LEU A 371 28.93 -6.69 -6.71
CA LEU A 371 29.51 -6.02 -5.53
C LEU A 371 29.24 -4.52 -5.49
N ARG A 372 28.95 -3.87 -6.63
CA ARG A 372 28.53 -2.45 -6.67
C ARG A 372 27.28 -2.20 -5.81
N LEU A 373 26.42 -3.20 -5.65
CA LEU A 373 25.21 -3.12 -4.84
C LEU A 373 25.53 -2.85 -3.35
N ASN A 374 26.75 -3.18 -2.86
CA ASN A 374 27.19 -2.82 -1.50
C ASN A 374 27.20 -1.30 -1.23
N PHE A 375 27.32 -0.48 -2.27
CA PHE A 375 27.31 0.98 -2.15
C PHE A 375 25.91 1.58 -2.31
N CYS A 376 24.87 0.75 -2.43
CA CYS A 376 23.50 1.21 -2.56
C CYS A 376 23.05 1.90 -1.27
N ARG A 377 22.64 3.18 -1.38
CA ARG A 377 22.03 3.93 -0.29
C ARG A 377 20.53 3.69 -0.31
N VAL A 378 20.05 2.85 0.60
CA VAL A 378 18.67 2.35 0.58
C VAL A 378 17.63 3.42 0.93
N HIS A 379 18.03 4.46 1.67
CA HIS A 379 17.18 5.59 2.06
C HIS A 379 17.29 6.81 1.14
N ASP A 380 18.09 6.76 0.08
CA ASP A 380 18.24 7.89 -0.83
C ASP A 380 17.09 7.93 -1.86
N THR A 381 16.35 9.04 -1.88
CA THR A 381 15.15 9.25 -2.71
C THR A 381 15.46 9.83 -4.09
N ARG A 382 16.72 10.16 -4.40
CA ARG A 382 17.13 10.85 -5.64
C ARG A 382 16.72 10.16 -6.95
N HIS A 383 16.52 8.84 -6.91
CA HIS A 383 16.16 8.04 -8.08
C HIS A 383 14.72 7.51 -8.03
N ASP A 384 13.89 8.05 -7.13
CA ASP A 384 12.48 7.71 -7.05
C ASP A 384 11.74 8.38 -8.22
N HIS A 385 11.35 7.56 -9.20
CA HIS A 385 10.56 8.00 -10.34
C HIS A 385 9.30 7.13 -10.46
N ARG A 386 8.17 7.76 -10.78
CA ARG A 386 6.97 7.05 -11.20
C ARG A 386 7.28 6.27 -12.46
N ARG A 387 7.27 4.94 -12.39
CA ARG A 387 7.31 4.11 -13.60
C ARG A 387 6.04 4.41 -14.41
N GLY A 388 6.20 4.69 -15.70
CA GLY A 388 5.12 5.08 -16.64
C GLY A 388 4.04 4.04 -16.91
N GLY A 389 3.78 3.10 -15.99
CA GLY A 389 2.72 2.10 -16.06
C GLY A 389 1.64 2.23 -14.98
N CYS A 390 1.84 3.12 -13.99
CA CYS A 390 0.80 3.45 -13.00
C CYS A 390 0.32 4.89 -13.23
N ALA A 391 -0.11 5.20 -14.45
CA ALA A 391 -1.25 6.11 -14.55
C ALA A 391 -2.40 5.37 -13.87
N GLY A 392 -3.00 5.96 -12.84
CA GLY A 392 -4.13 5.36 -12.19
C GLY A 392 -5.19 5.02 -13.24
N ASN A 393 -5.30 3.75 -13.58
CA ASN A 393 -6.60 3.20 -13.88
C ASN A 393 -7.36 3.32 -12.56
N SER A 394 -8.02 4.46 -12.38
CA SER A 394 -9.26 4.58 -11.65
C SER A 394 -10.27 3.64 -12.31
N ALA A 395 -10.02 2.33 -12.18
CA ALA A 395 -10.94 1.28 -12.54
C ALA A 395 -11.97 1.25 -11.41
N GLY A 396 -13.15 1.82 -11.69
CA GLY A 396 -14.29 1.76 -10.78
C GLY A 396 -15.00 3.08 -10.48
N GLN A 397 -14.99 4.07 -11.37
CA GLN A 397 -16.07 5.06 -11.39
C GLN A 397 -16.64 5.10 -12.80
N GLY A 398 -17.81 4.47 -12.99
CA GLY A 398 -18.53 4.47 -14.24
C GLY A 398 -18.72 5.91 -14.71
N SER A 399 -18.13 6.24 -15.86
CA SER A 399 -18.29 7.56 -16.45
C SER A 399 -19.70 7.63 -17.01
N THR A 400 -20.47 8.60 -16.52
CA THR A 400 -21.82 8.87 -17.03
C THR A 400 -21.74 9.93 -18.12
N CYS A 401 -22.36 9.64 -19.26
CA CYS A 401 -22.39 10.54 -20.41
C CYS A 401 -23.83 10.85 -20.76
N VAL A 402 -24.19 12.14 -20.74
CA VAL A 402 -25.53 12.61 -21.12
C VAL A 402 -25.50 13.12 -22.55
N VAL A 403 -26.31 12.53 -23.41
CA VAL A 403 -26.44 12.87 -24.82
C VAL A 403 -27.83 13.47 -25.05
N HIS A 404 -27.89 14.69 -25.58
CA HIS A 404 -29.14 15.32 -25.98
C HIS A 404 -29.48 14.90 -27.42
N VAL A 405 -30.62 14.23 -27.60
CA VAL A 405 -31.06 13.68 -28.88
C VAL A 405 -32.40 14.31 -29.27
N THR A 406 -32.44 14.88 -30.48
CA THR A 406 -33.64 15.49 -31.06
C THR A 406 -34.27 14.56 -32.10
N GLY A 407 -35.60 14.46 -32.08
CA GLY A 407 -36.39 13.65 -33.03
C GLY A 407 -37.02 12.38 -32.46
N MET A 408 -36.91 12.12 -31.14
CA MET A 408 -37.64 11.01 -30.50
C MET A 408 -39.06 11.46 -30.17
N MET A 409 -40.08 10.80 -30.73
CA MET A 409 -41.50 11.18 -30.54
C MET A 409 -42.35 10.09 -29.88
N CYS A 410 -41.79 8.91 -29.63
CA CYS A 410 -42.50 7.79 -29.00
C CYS A 410 -41.54 6.78 -28.34
N ALA A 411 -42.09 5.86 -27.56
CA ALA A 411 -41.35 4.76 -26.92
C ALA A 411 -40.62 3.85 -27.93
N HIS A 412 -41.08 3.76 -29.18
CA HIS A 412 -40.38 2.99 -30.22
C HIS A 412 -39.11 3.72 -30.72
N CYS A 413 -39.09 5.05 -30.70
CA CYS A 413 -37.88 5.83 -31.00
C CYS A 413 -36.83 5.64 -29.90
N GLU A 414 -37.27 5.65 -28.65
CA GLU A 414 -36.43 5.41 -27.47
C GLU A 414 -35.73 4.05 -27.54
N LYS A 415 -36.49 2.99 -27.82
CA LYS A 415 -35.97 1.62 -27.95
C LYS A 415 -34.89 1.52 -29.01
N ARG A 416 -35.10 2.14 -30.17
CA ARG A 416 -34.16 2.12 -31.31
C ARG A 416 -32.86 2.86 -31.00
N VAL A 417 -32.92 3.99 -30.29
CA VAL A 417 -31.73 4.76 -29.88
C VAL A 417 -30.97 4.00 -28.78
N ARG A 418 -31.69 3.38 -27.83
CA ARG A 418 -31.10 2.55 -26.78
C ARG A 418 -30.32 1.38 -27.37
N GLU A 419 -30.93 0.60 -28.26
CA GLU A 419 -30.29 -0.57 -28.89
C GLU A 419 -29.05 -0.17 -29.71
N ALA A 420 -29.09 0.97 -30.41
CA ALA A 420 -27.93 1.47 -31.15
C ALA A 420 -26.77 1.88 -30.23
N LEU A 421 -27.08 2.52 -29.09
CA LEU A 421 -26.07 2.95 -28.12
C LEU A 421 -25.49 1.78 -27.31
N GLU A 422 -26.30 0.77 -26.96
CA GLU A 422 -25.85 -0.46 -26.30
C GLU A 422 -24.99 -1.35 -27.22
N ALA A 423 -25.13 -1.23 -28.55
CA ALA A 423 -24.30 -1.95 -29.50
C ALA A 423 -22.88 -1.38 -29.66
N LEU A 424 -22.55 -0.23 -29.05
CA LEU A 424 -21.21 0.34 -29.10
C LEU A 424 -20.26 -0.40 -28.14
N PRO A 425 -19.06 -0.80 -28.60
CA PRO A 425 -18.04 -1.35 -27.70
C PRO A 425 -17.64 -0.29 -26.67
N GLY A 426 -17.82 -0.59 -25.38
CA GLY A 426 -17.51 0.30 -24.26
C GLY A 426 -18.72 0.88 -23.51
N VAL A 427 -19.96 0.69 -24.00
CA VAL A 427 -21.20 1.08 -23.31
C VAL A 427 -21.75 -0.09 -22.50
N GLU A 428 -22.05 0.11 -21.22
CA GLU A 428 -22.65 -0.90 -20.33
C GLU A 428 -24.16 -0.87 -20.32
N SER A 429 -24.75 0.33 -20.29
CA SER A 429 -26.19 0.53 -20.32
C SER A 429 -26.54 1.92 -20.87
N ALA A 430 -27.69 2.02 -21.53
CA ALA A 430 -28.22 3.27 -22.06
C ALA A 430 -29.66 3.50 -21.54
N ALA A 431 -29.85 4.49 -20.68
CA ALA A 431 -31.18 4.96 -20.28
C ALA A 431 -31.59 6.11 -21.19
N VAL A 432 -32.55 5.88 -22.08
CA VAL A 432 -33.02 6.90 -23.04
C VAL A 432 -34.41 7.36 -22.63
N SER A 433 -34.68 8.66 -22.66
CA SER A 433 -35.98 9.25 -22.35
C SER A 433 -36.45 10.10 -23.55
N HIS A 434 -37.56 9.70 -24.18
CA HIS A 434 -38.16 10.48 -25.26
C HIS A 434 -38.92 11.72 -24.76
N THR A 435 -39.33 11.76 -23.49
CA THR A 435 -39.98 12.93 -22.87
C THR A 435 -38.97 14.04 -22.58
N ASP A 436 -37.76 13.69 -22.16
CA ASP A 436 -36.72 14.65 -21.80
C ASP A 436 -35.73 14.93 -22.93
N GLY A 437 -35.79 14.16 -24.03
CA GLY A 437 -34.86 14.28 -25.16
C GLY A 437 -33.41 13.95 -24.78
N THR A 438 -33.20 13.11 -23.76
CA THR A 438 -31.87 12.76 -23.24
C THR A 438 -31.62 11.26 -23.26
N ALA A 439 -30.36 10.88 -23.47
CA ALA A 439 -29.84 9.53 -23.32
C ALA A 439 -28.66 9.56 -22.35
N VAL A 440 -28.80 8.86 -21.21
CA VAL A 440 -27.77 8.72 -20.19
C VAL A 440 -27.07 7.38 -20.39
N LEU A 441 -25.77 7.43 -20.66
CA LEU A 441 -24.93 6.28 -20.93
C LEU A 441 -24.02 6.00 -19.73
N THR A 442 -23.94 4.74 -19.33
CA THR A 442 -22.92 4.24 -18.40
C THR A 442 -21.80 3.59 -19.21
N LEU A 443 -20.58 4.10 -19.10
CA LEU A 443 -19.44 3.63 -19.88
C LEU A 443 -18.51 2.74 -19.05
N ARG A 444 -18.11 1.58 -19.61
CA ARG A 444 -17.04 0.70 -19.09
C ARG A 444 -15.66 1.11 -19.57
N GLU A 445 -15.60 1.68 -20.78
CA GLU A 445 -14.36 2.14 -21.43
C GLU A 445 -14.57 3.56 -21.99
N PRO A 446 -13.51 4.39 -22.09
CA PRO A 446 -13.64 5.75 -22.61
C PRO A 446 -13.99 5.75 -24.11
N VAL A 447 -15.27 5.96 -24.44
CA VAL A 447 -15.77 6.12 -25.82
C VAL A 447 -15.73 7.58 -26.24
N SER A 448 -15.30 7.87 -27.47
CA SER A 448 -15.19 9.25 -27.94
C SER A 448 -16.57 9.88 -28.21
N ALA A 449 -16.73 11.18 -27.93
CA ALA A 449 -17.95 11.92 -28.27
C ALA A 449 -18.27 11.96 -29.78
N LYS A 450 -17.32 11.56 -30.64
CA LYS A 450 -17.49 11.47 -32.09
C LYS A 450 -18.17 10.16 -32.49
N GLU A 451 -17.80 9.05 -31.85
CA GLU A 451 -18.41 7.73 -32.07
C GLU A 451 -19.87 7.70 -31.62
N ILE A 452 -20.16 8.26 -30.44
CA ILE A 452 -21.53 8.37 -29.92
C ILE A 452 -22.41 9.18 -30.89
N ARG A 453 -21.90 10.31 -31.40
CA ARG A 453 -22.63 11.13 -32.38
C ARG A 453 -22.85 10.42 -33.71
N ASN A 454 -21.89 9.64 -34.18
CA ASN A 454 -22.03 8.88 -35.42
C ASN A 454 -23.04 7.74 -35.27
N CYS A 455 -23.08 7.07 -34.12
CA CYS A 455 -24.04 6.01 -33.85
C CYS A 455 -25.48 6.53 -33.81
N VAL A 456 -25.73 7.64 -33.09
CA VAL A 456 -27.07 8.25 -33.05
C VAL A 456 -27.53 8.77 -34.42
N LYS A 457 -26.59 9.29 -35.24
CA LYS A 457 -26.88 9.66 -36.63
C LYS A 457 -27.21 8.45 -37.51
N ALA A 458 -26.50 7.34 -37.36
CA ALA A 458 -26.79 6.09 -38.07
C ALA A 458 -28.17 5.52 -37.69
N ALA A 459 -28.62 5.75 -36.45
CA ALA A 459 -29.96 5.43 -35.99
C ALA A 459 -31.06 6.37 -36.53
N GLY A 460 -30.68 7.47 -37.20
CA GLY A 460 -31.59 8.43 -37.85
C GLY A 460 -31.90 9.68 -37.04
N TYR A 461 -31.19 9.97 -35.95
CA TYR A 461 -31.49 11.08 -35.03
C TYR A 461 -30.35 12.13 -34.98
N ARG A 462 -30.68 13.36 -34.58
CA ARG A 462 -29.69 14.45 -34.46
C ARG A 462 -29.32 14.70 -33.00
N VAL A 463 -28.01 14.74 -32.72
CA VAL A 463 -27.46 15.06 -31.39
C VAL A 463 -27.18 16.56 -31.28
N THR A 464 -27.76 17.23 -30.28
CA THR A 464 -27.57 18.67 -30.01
C THR A 464 -26.45 18.95 -29.00
N GLY A 465 -26.11 17.98 -28.15
CA GLY A 465 -25.02 18.12 -27.19
C GLY A 465 -24.61 16.79 -26.58
N VAL A 466 -23.33 16.66 -26.23
CA VAL A 466 -22.79 15.54 -25.46
C VAL A 466 -22.08 16.14 -24.26
N LYS A 467 -22.58 15.87 -23.05
CA LYS A 467 -21.99 16.32 -21.80
C LYS A 467 -21.42 15.11 -21.08
N MET A 468 -20.09 15.03 -21.02
CA MET A 468 -19.39 14.02 -20.23
C MET A 468 -19.24 14.53 -18.81
N THR A 469 -19.81 13.82 -17.84
CA THR A 469 -19.61 14.09 -16.42
C THR A 469 -18.65 13.06 -15.87
N ASN A 470 -17.38 13.44 -15.72
CA ASN A 470 -16.49 12.74 -14.80
C ASN A 470 -16.88 13.18 -13.40
N THR A 471 -17.20 12.24 -12.52
CA THR A 471 -17.35 12.46 -11.07
C THR A 471 -15.98 12.72 -10.43
N SER A 472 -15.24 13.71 -10.93
CA SER A 472 -14.13 14.33 -10.22
C SER A 472 -14.72 15.49 -9.41
N ASN A 473 -14.97 15.26 -8.12
CA ASN A 473 -15.46 16.31 -7.22
C ASN A 473 -14.44 17.45 -7.19
N ASN A 474 -14.92 18.61 -7.61
CA ASN A 474 -14.19 19.87 -7.70
C ASN A 474 -14.70 20.73 -6.54
N ASP A 475 -14.20 20.50 -5.34
CA ASP A 475 -14.28 21.48 -4.26
C ASP A 475 -12.97 22.28 -4.26
N LYS A 476 -12.92 23.22 -5.19
CA LYS A 476 -12.13 24.44 -5.04
C LYS A 476 -13.02 25.48 -4.38
N ASN A 477 -12.83 25.67 -3.08
CA ASN A 477 -12.70 27.01 -2.49
C ASN A 477 -11.97 26.89 -1.16
#